data_AF-A0A8I0P0Y1-F1
#
_entry.id   AF-A0A8I0P0Y1-F1
#
_cell.length_a   1.000
_cell.length_b   1.000
_cell.length_c   1.000
_cell.angle_alpha   90.00
_cell.angle_beta   90.00
_cell.angle_gamma   90.00
#
_symmetry.space_group_name_H-M   'P 1'
#
loop_
_entity.id
_entity.type
_entity.pdbx_description
1 polymer ?
#
loop_
_entity_poly.entity_id
_entity_poly.type
_entity_poly.pdbx_seq_one_letter_code
_entity_poly.pdbx_strand_id
1 'polypeptide(L)'
;MSSRTGAPGHRCTGLRPFRTWQQRARVVIGSDKPDAEIAADIWDLPDGLRPTPVVVLVDEVAELALYASKEKEKRRDRIITALVRLAQLGRAAGIYLEICGQRFGSALGKGITMLRGQLTGRTAHRVNDESSANMAFGDISPDAVLAAIQIPAEMRGIAIAGDSSGGWHRIRAPHTSLRQAVNLRDRHADRTPDLPELAPFRPALPGPAAAASVPSAKPSPATA
;
A
#
# COMPACT_ATOMS: atom_id res chain seq x y z
N MET A 1 -5.93 7.60 -58.38
CA MET A 1 -5.25 8.66 -57.59
C MET A 1 -6.18 9.05 -56.45
N SER A 2 -6.38 8.25 -55.41
CA SER A 2 -5.53 8.04 -54.22
C SER A 2 -4.89 9.31 -53.67
N SER A 3 -5.44 9.84 -52.58
CA SER A 3 -4.64 10.28 -51.43
C SER A 3 -5.48 10.21 -50.16
N ARG A 4 -5.19 9.18 -49.34
CA ARG A 4 -5.55 9.11 -47.92
C ARG A 4 -4.53 9.97 -47.16
N THR A 5 -4.98 10.97 -46.42
CA THR A 5 -4.15 11.62 -45.39
C THR A 5 -4.57 11.07 -44.04
N GLY A 6 -3.82 10.07 -43.58
CA GLY A 6 -3.94 9.51 -42.23
C GLY A 6 -3.33 10.44 -41.19
N ALA A 7 -4.05 10.64 -40.08
CA ALA A 7 -3.54 11.33 -38.91
C ALA A 7 -2.34 10.57 -38.30
N PRO A 8 -1.29 11.26 -37.83
CA PRO A 8 -0.18 10.60 -37.17
C PRO A 8 -0.62 10.10 -35.79
N GLY A 9 -0.65 8.78 -35.65
CA GLY A 9 -0.93 8.13 -34.37
C GLY A 9 0.08 8.55 -33.30
N HIS A 10 -0.44 9.03 -32.17
CA HIS A 10 0.32 9.23 -30.95
C HIS A 10 0.86 7.87 -30.47
N ARG A 11 2.11 7.56 -30.84
CA ARG A 11 2.84 6.45 -30.23
C ARG A 11 3.22 6.88 -28.82
N CYS A 12 2.63 6.23 -27.82
CA CYS A 12 3.09 6.27 -26.43
C CYS A 12 4.57 5.87 -26.37
N THR A 13 5.45 6.85 -26.21
CA THR A 13 6.90 6.69 -26.05
C THR A 13 7.32 6.40 -24.60
N GLY A 14 6.38 6.24 -23.67
CA GLY A 14 6.61 6.04 -22.23
C GLY A 14 7.01 4.64 -21.77
N LEU A 15 7.32 3.70 -22.68
CA LEU A 15 7.65 2.30 -22.36
C LEU A 15 9.16 2.02 -22.18
N ARG A 16 10.02 3.05 -22.22
CA ARG A 16 11.48 2.83 -22.27
C ARG A 16 12.12 2.32 -20.96
N PRO A 17 11.81 2.84 -19.76
CA PRO A 17 12.52 2.42 -18.55
C PRO A 17 12.09 1.02 -18.03
N PHE A 18 10.79 0.67 -18.15
CA PHE A 18 10.30 -0.67 -17.82
C PHE A 18 10.83 -1.75 -18.79
N ARG A 19 10.99 -1.40 -20.08
CA ARG A 19 11.65 -2.29 -21.06
C ARG A 19 13.13 -2.47 -20.76
N THR A 20 13.84 -1.46 -20.26
CA THR A 20 15.25 -1.63 -19.86
C THR A 20 15.42 -2.50 -18.62
N TRP A 21 14.47 -2.49 -17.67
CA TRP A 21 14.47 -3.42 -16.54
C TRP A 21 14.21 -4.86 -17.01
N GLN A 22 13.17 -5.08 -17.83
CA GLN A 22 12.90 -6.40 -18.43
C GLN A 22 14.02 -6.87 -19.36
N GLN A 23 14.73 -5.97 -20.06
CA GLN A 23 15.86 -6.30 -20.94
C GLN A 23 17.14 -6.60 -20.15
N ARG A 24 17.42 -5.90 -19.04
CA ARG A 24 18.53 -6.22 -18.13
C ARG A 24 18.27 -7.48 -17.32
N ALA A 25 17.05 -7.68 -16.83
CA ALA A 25 16.62 -8.94 -16.22
C ALA A 25 16.64 -10.11 -17.24
N ARG A 26 16.40 -9.84 -18.53
CA ARG A 26 16.56 -10.84 -19.62
C ARG A 26 17.97 -11.41 -19.72
N VAL A 27 18.99 -10.67 -19.29
CA VAL A 27 20.39 -11.14 -19.27
C VAL A 27 20.60 -12.23 -18.19
N VAL A 28 19.65 -12.40 -17.26
CA VAL A 28 19.73 -13.39 -16.17
C VAL A 28 18.94 -14.67 -16.48
N ILE A 29 18.07 -14.67 -17.50
CA ILE A 29 17.23 -15.82 -17.89
C ILE A 29 17.61 -16.30 -19.30
N GLY A 30 18.90 -16.58 -19.51
CA GLY A 30 19.39 -17.26 -20.71
C GLY A 30 19.39 -18.77 -20.46
N SER A 31 18.97 -19.58 -21.44
CA SER A 31 19.02 -21.06 -21.37
C SER A 31 20.44 -21.63 -21.33
N ASP A 32 21.46 -20.77 -21.35
CA ASP A 32 22.88 -21.07 -21.35
C ASP A 32 23.55 -20.91 -19.97
N LYS A 33 22.78 -20.50 -18.94
CA LYS A 33 23.30 -20.29 -17.58
C LYS A 33 23.02 -21.46 -16.64
N PRO A 34 23.98 -21.81 -15.75
CA PRO A 34 23.76 -22.81 -14.71
C PRO A 34 22.66 -22.37 -13.73
N ASP A 35 21.89 -23.31 -13.18
CA ASP A 35 20.71 -23.05 -12.33
C ASP A 35 20.97 -22.08 -11.18
N ALA A 36 22.19 -22.03 -10.65
CA ALA A 36 22.62 -21.12 -9.58
C ALA A 36 22.62 -19.63 -9.98
N GLU A 37 22.50 -19.31 -11.27
CA GLU A 37 22.46 -17.93 -11.79
C GLU A 37 21.04 -17.48 -12.21
N ILE A 38 20.03 -18.35 -12.06
CA ILE A 38 18.63 -18.01 -12.36
C ILE A 38 18.03 -17.28 -11.15
N ALA A 39 17.83 -15.96 -11.28
CA ALA A 39 17.16 -15.17 -10.25
C ALA A 39 15.64 -15.43 -10.26
N ALA A 40 15.11 -15.93 -9.14
CA ALA A 40 13.68 -16.18 -8.96
C ALA A 40 12.96 -14.94 -8.41
N ASP A 41 13.66 -14.12 -7.64
CA ASP A 41 13.19 -12.81 -7.19
C ASP A 41 14.28 -11.72 -7.26
N ILE A 42 13.90 -10.48 -6.93
CA ILE A 42 14.82 -9.34 -6.97
C ILE A 42 15.99 -9.44 -5.99
N TRP A 43 15.91 -10.28 -4.95
CA TRP A 43 16.94 -10.43 -3.93
C TRP A 43 18.08 -11.34 -4.40
N ASP A 44 17.78 -12.26 -5.33
CA ASP A 44 18.76 -13.08 -6.02
C ASP A 44 19.63 -12.26 -6.99
N LEU A 45 19.24 -11.02 -7.32
CA LEU A 45 20.04 -10.13 -8.14
C LEU A 45 21.23 -9.56 -7.34
N PRO A 46 22.39 -9.31 -8.00
CA PRO A 46 23.47 -8.53 -7.42
C PRO A 46 22.99 -7.15 -6.94
N ASP A 47 23.55 -6.63 -5.85
CA ASP A 47 23.12 -5.39 -5.18
C ASP A 47 22.90 -4.21 -6.13
N GLY A 48 23.82 -3.97 -7.08
CA GLY A 48 23.74 -2.86 -8.04
C GLY A 48 22.66 -3.02 -9.12
N LEU A 49 22.02 -4.19 -9.19
CA LEU A 49 20.93 -4.50 -10.14
C LEU A 49 19.57 -4.63 -9.45
N ARG A 50 19.52 -4.61 -8.11
CA ARG A 50 18.26 -4.71 -7.37
C ARG A 50 17.43 -3.44 -7.58
N PRO A 51 16.18 -3.54 -8.08
CA PRO A 51 15.27 -2.40 -8.11
C PRO A 51 14.90 -1.96 -6.69
N THR A 52 14.49 -0.70 -6.55
CA THR A 52 13.93 -0.21 -5.28
C THR A 52 12.62 -0.94 -4.95
N PRO A 53 12.52 -1.58 -3.78
CA PRO A 53 11.26 -2.20 -3.35
C PRO A 53 10.15 -1.16 -3.21
N VAL A 54 8.92 -1.56 -3.56
CA VAL A 54 7.74 -0.68 -3.51
C VAL A 54 6.74 -1.23 -2.52
N VAL A 55 6.32 -0.41 -1.55
CA VAL A 55 5.19 -0.70 -0.67
C VAL A 55 4.00 0.10 -1.15
N VAL A 56 2.93 -0.59 -1.54
CA VAL A 56 1.64 0.01 -1.87
C VAL A 56 0.82 0.01 -0.59
N LEU A 57 0.56 1.20 -0.04
CA LEU A 57 -0.26 1.39 1.16
C LEU A 57 -1.66 1.88 0.76
N VAL A 58 -2.68 1.20 1.26
CA VAL A 58 -4.09 1.64 1.20
C VAL A 58 -4.56 1.87 2.62
N ASP A 59 -4.71 3.14 3.02
CA ASP A 59 -5.03 3.50 4.42
C ASP A 59 -6.46 3.11 4.83
N GLU A 60 -7.43 3.28 3.93
CA GLU A 60 -8.82 2.88 4.17
C GLU A 60 -9.41 2.17 2.94
N VAL A 61 -9.37 0.83 2.99
CA VAL A 61 -9.91 0.00 1.91
C VAL A 61 -11.43 0.11 1.79
N ALA A 62 -12.14 0.46 2.87
CA ALA A 62 -13.59 0.60 2.83
C ALA A 62 -14.04 1.71 1.88
N GLU A 63 -13.21 2.74 1.66
CA GLU A 63 -13.53 3.80 0.69
C GLU A 63 -13.68 3.28 -0.74
N LEU A 64 -13.02 2.16 -1.09
CA LEU A 64 -13.21 1.52 -2.39
C LEU A 64 -14.63 0.97 -2.55
N ALA A 65 -15.33 0.66 -1.46
CA ALA A 65 -16.67 0.11 -1.45
C ALA A 65 -17.79 1.16 -1.37
N LEU A 66 -17.50 2.42 -1.04
CA LEU A 66 -18.50 3.47 -0.75
C LEU A 66 -19.21 4.08 -1.98
N TYR A 67 -19.06 3.50 -3.18
CA TYR A 67 -19.56 4.11 -4.41
C TYR A 67 -20.80 3.41 -4.99
N ALA A 68 -21.89 4.15 -5.14
CA ALA A 68 -23.22 3.63 -5.51
C ALA A 68 -23.59 3.75 -7.01
N SER A 69 -22.64 3.92 -7.94
CA SER A 69 -22.94 3.91 -9.39
C SER A 69 -22.28 2.74 -10.11
N LYS A 70 -22.97 2.18 -11.13
CA LYS A 70 -22.48 1.03 -11.90
C LYS A 70 -21.09 1.23 -12.51
N GLU A 71 -20.77 2.45 -12.95
CA GLU A 71 -19.43 2.75 -13.51
C GLU A 71 -18.35 2.80 -12.42
N LYS A 72 -18.67 3.31 -11.23
CA LYS A 72 -17.75 3.27 -10.09
C LYS A 72 -17.58 1.84 -9.57
N GLU A 73 -18.60 1.00 -9.67
CA GLU A 73 -18.54 -0.41 -9.34
C GLU A 73 -17.54 -1.17 -10.23
N LYS A 74 -17.63 -1.03 -11.55
CA LYS A 74 -16.65 -1.60 -12.49
C LYS A 74 -15.24 -1.09 -12.22
N ARG A 75 -15.09 0.16 -11.78
CA ARG A 75 -13.77 0.71 -11.40
C ARG A 75 -13.25 0.05 -10.12
N ARG A 76 -14.08 -0.10 -9.09
CA ARG A 76 -13.75 -0.82 -7.85
C ARG A 76 -13.27 -2.24 -8.15
N ASP A 77 -14.02 -3.00 -8.94
CA ASP A 77 -13.71 -4.40 -9.20
C ASP A 77 -12.38 -4.57 -9.95
N ARG A 78 -12.07 -3.64 -10.87
CA ARG A 78 -10.76 -3.56 -11.53
C ARG A 78 -9.63 -3.26 -10.54
N ILE A 79 -9.83 -2.33 -9.61
CA ILE A 79 -8.84 -2.01 -8.57
C ILE A 79 -8.60 -3.22 -7.67
N ILE A 80 -9.66 -3.85 -7.16
CA ILE A 80 -9.54 -5.04 -6.29
C ILE A 80 -8.82 -6.17 -7.02
N THR A 81 -9.15 -6.41 -8.29
CA THR A 81 -8.50 -7.43 -9.11
C THR A 81 -7.01 -7.12 -9.31
N ALA A 82 -6.66 -5.85 -9.53
CA ALA A 82 -5.25 -5.43 -9.63
C ALA A 82 -4.50 -5.64 -8.30
N LEU A 83 -5.12 -5.29 -7.16
CA LEU A 83 -4.54 -5.51 -5.83
C LEU A 83 -4.33 -7.00 -5.52
N VAL A 84 -5.30 -7.86 -5.87
CA VAL A 84 -5.17 -9.31 -5.72
C VAL A 84 -4.02 -9.85 -6.56
N ARG A 85 -3.89 -9.40 -7.82
CA ARG A 85 -2.76 -9.79 -8.68
C ARG A 85 -1.42 -9.31 -8.15
N LEU A 86 -1.36 -8.10 -7.58
CA LEU A 86 -0.16 -7.59 -6.92
C LEU A 86 0.20 -8.43 -5.69
N ALA A 87 -0.77 -8.81 -4.86
CA ALA A 87 -0.50 -9.67 -3.71
C ALA A 87 0.03 -11.05 -4.13
N GLN A 88 -0.46 -11.59 -5.24
CA GLN A 88 -0.04 -12.91 -5.77
C GLN A 88 1.36 -12.91 -6.40
N LEU A 89 1.67 -11.87 -7.18
CA LEU A 89 2.86 -11.86 -8.05
C LEU A 89 3.93 -10.87 -7.59
N GLY A 90 3.59 -9.94 -6.70
CA GLY A 90 4.42 -8.78 -6.35
C GLY A 90 5.68 -9.13 -5.57
N ARG A 91 5.64 -10.17 -4.72
CA ARG A 91 6.76 -10.55 -3.84
C ARG A 91 8.06 -10.75 -4.61
N ALA A 92 8.01 -11.51 -5.72
CA ALA A 92 9.19 -11.78 -6.54
C ALA A 92 9.75 -10.51 -7.20
N ALA A 93 8.88 -9.55 -7.50
CA ALA A 93 9.25 -8.26 -8.09
C ALA A 93 9.61 -7.18 -7.05
N GLY A 94 9.58 -7.50 -5.75
CA GLY A 94 9.82 -6.53 -4.67
C GLY A 94 8.67 -5.55 -4.42
N ILE A 95 7.45 -5.91 -4.80
CA ILE A 95 6.24 -5.12 -4.55
C ILE A 95 5.45 -5.75 -3.40
N TYR A 96 5.20 -4.95 -2.36
CA TYR A 96 4.50 -5.35 -1.15
C TYR A 96 3.21 -4.54 -1.01
N LEU A 97 2.20 -5.16 -0.41
CA LEU A 97 0.89 -4.56 -0.26
C LEU A 97 0.52 -4.49 1.23
N GLU A 98 0.22 -3.29 1.69
CA GLU A 98 -0.30 -3.02 3.03
C GLU A 98 -1.69 -2.42 2.90
N ILE A 99 -2.69 -3.17 3.37
CA ILE A 99 -4.09 -2.77 3.30
C ILE A 99 -4.60 -2.54 4.71
N CYS A 100 -4.96 -1.30 4.98
CA CYS A 100 -5.55 -0.84 6.23
C CYS A 100 -7.05 -0.56 6.04
N GLY A 101 -7.75 -0.56 7.16
CA GLY A 101 -9.13 -0.13 7.22
C GLY A 101 -9.64 -0.18 8.64
N GLN A 102 -10.41 0.84 9.04
CA GLN A 102 -11.01 0.88 10.36
C GLN A 102 -12.13 -0.15 10.51
N ARG A 103 -12.84 -0.42 9.41
CA ARG A 103 -13.99 -1.34 9.35
C ARG A 103 -13.77 -2.43 8.31
N PHE A 104 -12.73 -3.22 8.53
CA PHE A 104 -12.43 -4.37 7.68
C PHE A 104 -13.41 -5.52 7.96
N GLY A 105 -14.63 -5.41 7.46
CA GLY A 105 -15.73 -6.37 7.70
C GLY A 105 -16.27 -7.01 6.43
N SER A 106 -17.01 -8.12 6.59
CA SER A 106 -17.64 -8.87 5.48
C SER A 106 -18.62 -8.04 4.64
N ALA A 107 -19.14 -6.94 5.21
CA ALA A 107 -20.00 -5.97 4.54
C ALA A 107 -19.32 -5.25 3.36
N LEU A 108 -17.98 -5.31 3.25
CA LEU A 108 -17.23 -4.71 2.14
C LEU A 108 -17.29 -5.54 0.83
N GLY A 109 -17.91 -6.73 0.86
CA GLY A 109 -18.20 -7.54 -0.31
C GLY A 109 -17.13 -8.57 -0.67
N LYS A 110 -17.49 -9.49 -1.59
CA LYS A 110 -16.68 -10.67 -1.96
C LYS A 110 -15.26 -10.33 -2.42
N GLY A 111 -15.08 -9.18 -3.09
CA GLY A 111 -13.77 -8.74 -3.59
C GLY A 111 -12.77 -8.46 -2.48
N ILE A 112 -13.20 -7.83 -1.38
CA ILE A 112 -12.33 -7.56 -0.22
C ILE A 112 -12.01 -8.85 0.53
N THR A 113 -12.98 -9.75 0.67
CA THR A 113 -12.73 -11.08 1.25
C THR A 113 -11.67 -11.85 0.46
N MET A 114 -11.72 -11.79 -0.87
CA MET A 114 -10.71 -12.39 -1.75
C MET A 114 -9.34 -11.74 -1.59
N LEU A 115 -9.28 -10.40 -1.54
CA LEU A 115 -8.04 -9.66 -1.29
C LEU A 115 -7.40 -10.07 0.04
N ARG A 116 -8.19 -10.13 1.13
CA ARG A 116 -7.71 -10.59 2.44
C ARG A 116 -7.06 -11.95 2.39
N GLY A 117 -7.62 -12.89 1.61
CA GLY A 117 -7.07 -14.23 1.48
C GLY A 117 -5.65 -14.27 0.87
N GLN A 118 -5.21 -13.19 0.22
CA GLN A 118 -3.85 -13.07 -0.31
C GLN A 118 -2.88 -12.34 0.64
N LEU A 119 -3.38 -11.76 1.73
CA LEU A 119 -2.59 -11.03 2.72
C LEU A 119 -2.20 -11.98 3.86
N THR A 120 -0.93 -12.35 3.90
CA THR A 120 -0.40 -13.40 4.80
C THR A 120 -0.09 -12.89 6.19
N GLY A 121 0.48 -11.68 6.32
CA GLY A 121 0.70 -11.02 7.60
C GLY A 121 -0.47 -10.11 7.94
N ARG A 122 -1.02 -10.24 9.15
CA ARG A 122 -2.18 -9.46 9.58
C ARG A 122 -1.99 -8.92 10.98
N THR A 123 -2.35 -7.66 11.16
CA THR A 123 -2.35 -7.00 12.45
C THR A 123 -3.72 -6.39 12.68
N ALA A 124 -4.28 -6.60 13.87
CA ALA A 124 -5.48 -5.90 14.29
C ALA A 124 -5.28 -5.33 15.68
N HIS A 125 -5.53 -4.03 15.80
CA HIS A 125 -5.77 -3.39 17.09
C HIS A 125 -7.09 -3.88 17.68
N ARG A 126 -7.53 -3.26 18.78
CA ARG A 126 -8.85 -3.53 19.37
C ARG A 126 -9.94 -3.44 18.30
N VAL A 127 -10.69 -4.52 18.15
CA VAL A 127 -11.91 -4.61 17.35
C VAL A 127 -13.12 -4.71 18.28
N ASN A 128 -14.27 -4.21 17.84
CA ASN A 128 -15.45 -4.08 18.72
C ASN A 128 -16.31 -5.34 18.76
N ASP A 129 -16.22 -6.19 17.74
CA ASP A 129 -17.12 -7.31 17.53
C ASP A 129 -16.37 -8.52 16.96
N GLU A 130 -16.95 -9.70 17.19
CA GLU A 130 -16.39 -10.97 16.77
C GLU A 130 -16.35 -11.14 15.24
N SER A 131 -17.25 -10.48 14.50
CA SER A 131 -17.26 -10.57 13.03
C SER A 131 -16.03 -9.89 12.43
N SER A 132 -15.70 -8.70 12.92
CA SER A 132 -14.47 -7.97 12.57
C SER A 132 -13.21 -8.77 12.95
N ALA A 133 -13.21 -9.39 14.14
CA ALA A 133 -12.09 -10.22 14.58
C ALA A 133 -11.90 -11.48 13.71
N ASN A 134 -13.00 -12.17 13.38
CA ASN A 134 -12.99 -13.34 12.48
C ASN A 134 -12.52 -12.97 11.07
N MET A 135 -12.83 -11.76 10.61
CA MET A 135 -12.35 -11.27 9.33
C MET A 135 -10.82 -11.09 9.33
N ALA A 136 -10.22 -10.70 10.45
CA ALA A 136 -8.77 -10.59 10.58
C ALA A 136 -8.09 -11.97 10.78
N PHE A 137 -8.61 -12.81 11.68
CA PHE A 137 -7.87 -13.99 12.18
C PHE A 137 -8.63 -15.32 12.11
N GLY A 138 -9.85 -15.37 11.59
CA GLY A 138 -10.68 -16.59 11.63
C GLY A 138 -10.09 -17.78 10.88
N ASP A 139 -9.27 -17.52 9.85
CA ASP A 139 -8.47 -18.52 9.10
C ASP A 139 -7.03 -18.67 9.62
N ILE A 140 -6.66 -17.97 10.69
CA ILE A 140 -5.33 -18.02 11.33
C ILE A 140 -5.42 -18.78 12.66
N SER A 141 -6.22 -18.29 13.60
CA SER A 141 -6.34 -18.89 14.93
C SER A 141 -7.61 -18.40 15.65
N PRO A 142 -8.47 -19.31 16.17
CA PRO A 142 -9.60 -18.94 17.02
C PRO A 142 -9.16 -18.16 18.27
N ASP A 143 -8.00 -18.48 18.84
CA ASP A 143 -7.48 -17.79 20.02
C ASP A 143 -7.07 -16.35 19.70
N ALA A 144 -6.55 -16.10 18.49
CA ALA A 144 -6.24 -14.75 18.04
C ALA A 144 -7.49 -13.89 17.86
N VAL A 145 -8.60 -14.49 17.39
CA VAL A 145 -9.93 -13.83 17.31
C VAL A 145 -10.36 -13.37 18.71
N LEU A 146 -10.33 -14.27 19.69
CA LEU A 146 -10.67 -13.95 21.09
C LEU A 146 -9.71 -12.91 21.68
N ALA A 147 -8.42 -13.03 21.42
CA ALA A 147 -7.42 -12.10 21.94
C ALA A 147 -7.63 -10.67 21.42
N ALA A 148 -8.10 -10.51 20.17
CA ALA A 148 -8.33 -9.19 19.56
C ALA A 148 -9.55 -8.46 20.14
N ILE A 149 -10.65 -9.17 20.41
CA ILE A 149 -11.86 -8.58 21.03
C ILE A 149 -11.66 -8.25 22.51
N GLN A 150 -10.74 -8.95 23.19
CA GLN A 150 -10.45 -8.75 24.61
C GLN A 150 -9.42 -7.63 24.88
N ILE A 151 -8.91 -6.94 23.86
CA ILE A 151 -8.02 -5.79 24.06
C ILE A 151 -8.81 -4.67 24.76
N PRO A 152 -8.40 -4.23 25.96
CA PRO A 152 -9.10 -3.14 26.64
C PRO A 152 -8.89 -1.80 25.93
N ALA A 153 -9.90 -0.93 25.97
CA ALA A 153 -9.91 0.32 25.21
C ALA A 153 -8.83 1.33 25.66
N GLU A 154 -8.44 1.25 26.92
CA GLU A 154 -7.38 2.03 27.55
C GLU A 154 -5.96 1.59 27.12
N MET A 155 -5.80 0.36 26.62
CA MET A 155 -4.51 -0.17 26.19
C MET A 155 -4.15 0.24 24.75
N ARG A 156 -4.03 1.55 24.52
CA ARG A 156 -3.66 2.11 23.22
C ARG A 156 -2.37 1.48 22.67
N GLY A 157 -2.37 1.21 21.37
CA GLY A 157 -1.25 0.61 20.66
C GLY A 157 -1.11 -0.90 20.83
N ILE A 158 -1.86 -1.56 21.71
CA ILE A 158 -1.90 -3.04 21.73
C ILE A 158 -2.60 -3.54 20.46
N ALA A 159 -2.02 -4.59 19.88
CA ALA A 159 -2.57 -5.31 18.74
C ALA A 159 -2.25 -6.80 18.84
N ILE A 160 -3.00 -7.59 18.07
CA ILE A 160 -2.64 -8.96 17.73
C ILE A 160 -2.01 -8.94 16.34
N ALA A 161 -0.85 -9.58 16.21
CA ALA A 161 -0.23 -9.88 14.94
C ALA A 161 -0.30 -11.39 14.72
N GLY A 162 -0.72 -11.80 13.53
CA GLY A 162 -0.79 -13.20 13.15
C GLY A 162 -0.38 -13.39 11.70
N ASP A 163 -0.01 -14.61 11.37
CA ASP A 163 0.36 -15.00 10.02
C ASP A 163 -0.32 -16.30 9.58
N SER A 164 -0.20 -16.61 8.29
CA SER A 164 -0.83 -17.79 7.68
C SER A 164 -0.26 -19.15 8.14
N SER A 165 0.78 -19.18 8.98
CA SER A 165 1.25 -20.41 9.62
C SER A 165 0.40 -20.83 10.83
N GLY A 166 -0.51 -19.95 11.28
CA GLY A 166 -1.31 -20.11 12.49
C GLY A 166 -0.66 -19.51 13.74
N GLY A 167 0.59 -19.03 13.64
CA GLY A 167 1.27 -18.28 14.69
C GLY A 167 0.62 -16.92 14.95
N TRP A 168 0.53 -16.53 16.22
CA TRP A 168 0.08 -15.20 16.61
C TRP A 168 0.76 -14.70 17.88
N HIS A 169 0.87 -13.38 17.98
CA HIS A 169 1.50 -12.69 19.09
C HIS A 169 0.73 -11.44 19.47
N ARG A 170 0.74 -11.12 20.76
CA ARG A 170 0.33 -9.79 21.23
C ARG A 170 1.52 -8.85 21.11
N ILE A 171 1.32 -7.74 20.43
CA ILE A 171 2.35 -6.72 20.18
C ILE A 171 1.89 -5.36 20.71
N ARG A 172 2.85 -4.42 20.81
CA ARG A 172 2.59 -3.02 21.09
C ARG A 172 3.18 -2.16 19.98
N ALA A 173 2.32 -1.51 19.20
CA ALA A 173 2.72 -0.53 18.22
C ALA A 173 3.33 0.70 18.91
N PRO A 174 4.48 1.21 18.43
CA PRO A 174 5.07 2.43 18.95
C PRO A 174 4.15 3.63 18.66
N HIS A 175 4.11 4.58 19.59
CA HIS A 175 3.39 5.83 19.39
C HIS A 175 4.27 6.82 18.63
N THR A 176 3.86 7.15 17.40
CA THR A 176 4.48 8.20 16.59
C THR A 176 3.51 9.38 16.48
N SER A 177 3.88 10.51 17.06
CA SER A 177 3.12 11.75 16.91
C SER A 177 3.26 12.33 15.49
N LEU A 178 2.31 13.17 15.08
CA LEU A 178 2.38 13.89 13.80
C LEU A 178 3.66 14.73 13.65
N ARG A 179 4.11 15.37 14.75
CA ARG A 179 5.37 16.14 14.74
C ARG A 179 6.57 15.25 14.46
N GLN A 180 6.64 14.07 15.09
CA GLN A 180 7.71 13.11 14.84
C GLN A 180 7.68 12.60 13.40
N ALA A 181 6.50 12.33 12.85
CA ALA A 181 6.33 11.89 11.47
C ALA A 181 6.83 12.96 10.47
N VAL A 182 6.44 14.23 10.64
CA VAL A 182 6.92 15.35 9.80
C VAL A 182 8.44 15.49 9.90
N ASN A 183 8.99 15.48 11.12
CA ASN A 183 10.43 15.60 11.32
C ASN A 183 11.21 14.43 10.70
N LEU A 184 10.66 13.21 10.71
CA LEU A 184 11.27 12.05 10.04
C LEU A 184 11.21 12.20 8.52
N ARG A 185 10.07 12.63 7.99
CA ARG A 185 9.86 12.88 6.56
C ARG A 185 10.84 13.91 6.03
N ASP A 186 11.03 15.03 6.73
CA ASP A 186 11.94 16.09 6.29
C ASP A 186 13.42 15.65 6.39
N ARG A 187 13.78 14.89 7.43
CA ARG A 187 15.13 14.34 7.60
C ARG A 187 15.54 13.30 6.55
N HIS A 188 14.57 12.67 5.89
CA HIS A 188 14.81 11.61 4.91
C HIS A 188 14.27 11.95 3.51
N ALA A 189 13.90 13.21 3.27
CA ALA A 189 13.35 13.63 1.99
C ALA A 189 14.32 13.38 0.82
N ASP A 190 15.63 13.49 1.09
CA ASP A 190 16.74 13.21 0.17
C ASP A 190 16.81 11.75 -0.28
N ARG A 191 16.19 10.83 0.47
CA ARG A 191 16.16 9.38 0.17
C ARG A 191 14.97 8.97 -0.70
N THR A 192 14.13 9.91 -1.12
CA THR A 192 12.97 9.60 -1.96
C THR A 192 13.46 9.10 -3.32
N PRO A 193 13.14 7.85 -3.72
CA PRO A 193 13.58 7.32 -5.00
C PRO A 193 12.87 8.04 -6.15
N ASP A 194 13.59 8.22 -7.27
CA ASP A 194 12.96 8.67 -8.51
C ASP A 194 12.28 7.50 -9.22
N LEU A 195 10.97 7.63 -9.44
CA LEU A 195 10.10 6.62 -10.05
C LEU A 195 9.35 7.28 -11.21
N PRO A 196 9.99 7.45 -12.39
CA PRO A 196 9.43 8.21 -13.50
C PRO A 196 8.13 7.62 -14.04
N GLU A 197 7.93 6.31 -13.93
CA GLU A 197 6.69 5.63 -14.31
C GLU A 197 5.49 6.05 -13.45
N LEU A 198 5.74 6.46 -12.21
CA LEU A 198 4.72 6.96 -11.29
C LEU A 198 4.54 8.47 -11.36
N ALA A 199 5.41 9.19 -12.07
CA ALA A 199 5.33 10.64 -12.20
C ALA A 199 3.96 11.13 -12.72
N PRO A 200 3.31 10.49 -13.72
CA PRO A 200 1.98 10.89 -14.19
C PRO A 200 0.85 10.73 -13.15
N PHE A 201 1.08 9.92 -12.11
CA PHE A 201 0.11 9.64 -11.05
C PHE A 201 0.37 10.43 -9.77
N ARG A 202 1.37 11.32 -9.76
CA ARG A 202 1.64 12.17 -8.60
C ARG A 202 0.40 13.02 -8.30
N PRO A 203 -0.05 13.07 -7.03
CA PRO A 203 -1.18 13.91 -6.67
C PRO A 203 -0.84 15.37 -6.94
N ALA A 204 -1.82 16.11 -7.48
CA ALA A 204 -1.73 17.56 -7.57
C ALA A 204 -1.72 18.12 -6.13
N LEU A 205 -0.54 18.52 -5.65
CA LEU A 205 -0.45 19.20 -4.37
C LEU A 205 -1.08 20.59 -4.53
N PRO A 206 -1.96 21.01 -3.59
CA PRO A 206 -2.29 22.43 -3.49
C PRO A 206 -0.96 23.19 -3.37
N GLY A 207 -0.78 24.24 -4.16
CA GLY A 207 0.38 25.12 -4.02
C GLY A 207 0.53 25.57 -2.56
N PRO A 208 1.75 25.93 -2.11
CA PRO A 208 1.97 26.33 -0.73
C PRO A 208 0.91 27.36 -0.32
N ALA A 209 0.09 27.01 0.67
CA ALA A 209 -0.82 27.98 1.26
C ALA A 209 0.06 29.15 1.70
N ALA A 210 -0.15 30.33 1.09
CA ALA A 210 0.49 31.55 1.55
C ALA A 210 0.28 31.58 3.06
N ALA A 211 1.38 31.62 3.82
CA ALA A 211 1.32 31.62 5.27
C ALA A 211 0.34 32.72 5.67
N ALA A 212 -0.85 32.33 6.14
CA ALA A 212 -1.82 33.29 6.61
C ALA A 212 -1.12 34.00 7.77
N SER A 213 -0.81 35.29 7.57
CA SER A 213 -0.29 36.15 8.61
C SER A 213 -1.28 36.07 9.77
N VAL A 214 -0.88 35.39 10.84
CA VAL A 214 -1.68 35.35 12.06
C VAL A 214 -1.73 36.80 12.56
N PRO A 215 -2.90 37.46 12.65
CA PRO A 215 -2.96 38.81 13.15
C PRO A 215 -2.47 38.80 14.59
N SER A 216 -1.50 39.65 14.90
CA SER A 216 -0.98 39.82 16.25
C SER A 216 -2.13 40.13 17.19
N ALA A 217 -2.30 39.32 18.24
CA ALA A 217 -3.35 39.53 19.23
C ALA A 217 -3.17 40.92 19.86
N LYS A 218 -4.24 41.73 19.86
CA LYS A 218 -4.23 43.00 20.60
C LYS A 218 -3.98 42.71 22.09
N PRO A 219 -3.13 43.48 22.77
CA PRO A 219 -2.91 43.31 24.20
C PRO A 219 -4.22 43.57 24.95
N SER A 220 -4.61 42.63 25.83
CA SER A 220 -5.70 42.85 26.79
C SER A 220 -5.34 43.98 27.75
N PRO A 221 -6.30 44.82 28.15
CA PRO A 221 -6.05 45.83 29.17
C PRO A 221 -5.78 45.16 30.51
N ALA A 222 -4.70 45.59 31.17
CA ALA A 222 -4.44 45.25 32.55
C ALA A 222 -5.45 46.00 33.43
N THR A 223 -6.28 45.28 34.17
CA THR A 223 -7.08 45.85 35.24
C THR A 223 -6.20 45.95 36.49
N ALA A 224 -6.07 47.17 37.02
CA ALA A 224 -5.50 47.47 38.32
C ALA A 224 -6.52 47.24 39.44
#